data_AF-A0A7C4WPH6-F1
#
_entry.id   AF-A0A7C4WPH6-F1
#
_cell.length_a   1.000
_cell.length_b   1.000
_cell.length_c   1.000
_cell.angle_alpha   90.00
_cell.angle_beta   90.00
_cell.angle_gamma   90.00
#
_symmetry.space_group_name_H-M   'P 1'
#
loop_
_entity.id
_entity.type
_entity.pdbx_description
1 polymer ?
#
loop_
_entity_poly.entity_id
_entity_poly.type
_entity_poly.pdbx_seq_one_letter_code
_entity_poly.pdbx_strand_id
1 'polypeptide(L)'
;MKKDEGPGQVSLHEGWYRLYDEKPFFTRSDLKRTLSKFLEYAGYDLPQPVPVGFMMPDLVALRSEGNRRFEVLFVLGEGINSAVRGFRELAAAKCFRKDAADYVLALPPVSEHHLIEFLIEKEDWFFPIKDQQLQLWLVNPEREKVDCLLGWPRDDRFRHYFSNPRLAGFAGYIANKATEKLLKEEFGP
;
A
#
# COMPACT_ATOMS: atom_id res chain seq x y z
N MET A 1 1.04 25.55 -41.96
CA MET A 1 2.08 25.08 -41.01
C MET A 1 1.40 24.18 -40.00
N LYS A 2 1.67 22.88 -40.08
CA LYS A 2 1.24 21.91 -39.06
C LYS A 2 2.07 22.17 -37.80
N LYS A 3 1.41 22.27 -36.64
CA LYS A 3 2.09 22.24 -35.35
C LYS A 3 2.51 20.79 -35.12
N ASP A 4 3.81 20.56 -35.02
CA ASP A 4 4.37 19.32 -34.50
C ASP A 4 3.94 19.17 -33.04
N GLU A 5 3.06 18.20 -32.79
CA GLU A 5 2.85 17.65 -31.47
C GLU A 5 4.07 16.78 -31.16
N GLY A 6 4.81 17.13 -30.10
CA GLY A 6 5.97 16.37 -29.63
C GLY A 6 5.60 14.91 -29.31
N PRO A 7 6.58 14.01 -29.21
CA PRO A 7 6.33 12.58 -29.07
C PRO A 7 5.52 12.34 -27.79
N GLY A 8 4.26 11.93 -27.95
CA GLY A 8 3.42 11.49 -26.86
C GLY A 8 4.13 10.38 -26.10
N GLN A 9 4.30 10.57 -24.79
CA GLN A 9 4.77 9.53 -23.89
C GLN A 9 3.84 8.32 -24.06
N VAL A 10 4.34 7.24 -24.67
CA VAL A 10 3.58 5.99 -24.81
C VAL A 10 3.44 5.42 -23.41
N SER A 11 2.25 5.47 -22.83
CA SER A 11 2.00 4.81 -21.55
C SER A 11 2.13 3.30 -21.76
N LEU A 12 3.09 2.69 -21.07
CA LEU A 12 3.18 1.25 -20.99
C LEU A 12 2.05 0.75 -20.08
N HIS A 13 1.35 -0.29 -20.49
CA HIS A 13 0.26 -0.90 -19.73
C HIS A 13 0.55 -2.39 -19.56
N GLU A 14 0.17 -2.92 -18.39
CA GLU A 14 0.08 -4.37 -18.16
C GLU A 14 -1.39 -4.71 -17.93
N GLY A 15 -2.03 -5.27 -18.97
CA GLY A 15 -3.47 -5.47 -18.97
C GLY A 15 -4.23 -4.13 -18.92
N TRP A 16 -4.94 -3.88 -17.83
CA TRP A 16 -5.84 -2.73 -17.65
C TRP A 16 -5.30 -1.62 -16.73
N TYR A 17 -4.08 -1.78 -16.19
CA TYR A 17 -3.40 -0.76 -15.38
C TYR A 17 -2.11 -0.28 -16.05
N ARG A 18 -1.65 0.92 -15.65
CA ARG A 18 -0.44 1.58 -16.13
C ARG A 18 0.79 0.98 -15.47
N LEU A 19 1.86 0.90 -16.26
CA LEU A 19 3.20 0.69 -15.77
C LEU A 19 3.92 2.03 -15.64
N TYR A 20 4.60 2.19 -14.52
CA TYR A 20 5.46 3.30 -14.20
C TYR A 20 6.90 2.94 -14.57
N ASP A 21 7.65 3.91 -15.09
CA ASP A 21 9.08 3.77 -15.36
C ASP A 21 9.85 3.82 -14.04
N GLU A 22 9.73 2.76 -13.26
CA GLU A 22 10.39 2.55 -11.97
C GLU A 22 11.22 1.27 -12.04
N LYS A 23 12.48 1.37 -11.62
CA LYS A 23 13.35 0.20 -11.44
C LYS A 23 13.35 -0.20 -9.96
N PRO A 24 13.11 -1.47 -9.62
CA PRO A 24 13.18 -1.94 -8.25
C PRO A 24 14.58 -1.72 -7.67
N PHE A 25 14.67 -0.93 -6.59
CA PHE A 25 15.92 -0.74 -5.86
C PHE A 25 16.11 -1.76 -4.73
N PHE A 26 15.01 -2.35 -4.24
CA PHE A 26 15.01 -3.32 -3.13
C PHE A 26 14.25 -4.57 -3.55
N THR A 27 14.76 -5.73 -3.13
CA THR A 27 14.11 -7.02 -3.42
C THR A 27 12.98 -7.32 -2.42
N ARG A 28 12.05 -8.21 -2.78
CA ARG A 28 11.06 -8.76 -1.82
C ARG A 28 11.72 -9.31 -0.54
N SER A 29 12.88 -9.93 -0.66
CA SER A 29 13.63 -10.48 0.47
C SER A 29 14.14 -9.39 1.42
N ASP A 30 14.61 -8.26 0.88
CA ASP A 30 15.05 -7.12 1.69
C ASP A 30 13.89 -6.50 2.44
N LEU A 31 12.76 -6.30 1.75
CA LEU A 31 11.52 -5.84 2.36
C LEU A 31 11.07 -6.77 3.48
N LYS A 32 10.99 -8.07 3.21
CA LYS A 32 10.56 -9.07 4.19
C LYS A 32 11.44 -9.02 5.43
N ARG A 33 12.76 -8.98 5.26
CA ARG A 33 13.71 -8.91 6.37
C ARG A 33 13.50 -7.66 7.22
N THR A 34 13.41 -6.48 6.61
CA THR A 34 13.21 -5.22 7.33
C THR A 34 11.86 -5.15 8.02
N LEU A 35 10.80 -5.58 7.34
CA LEU A 35 9.45 -5.63 7.89
C LEU A 35 9.34 -6.62 9.06
N SER A 36 9.96 -7.80 8.95
CA SER A 36 10.00 -8.77 10.05
C SER A 36 10.64 -8.20 11.30
N LYS A 37 11.84 -7.58 11.17
CA LYS A 37 12.50 -6.92 12.31
C LYS A 37 11.62 -5.85 12.96
N PHE A 38 10.95 -5.03 12.13
CA PHE A 38 10.05 -3.99 12.61
C PHE A 38 8.87 -4.56 13.40
N LEU A 39 8.24 -5.63 12.91
CA LEU A 39 7.10 -6.27 13.55
C LEU A 39 7.49 -6.98 14.85
N GLU A 40 8.62 -7.69 14.85
CA GLU A 40 9.18 -8.32 16.05
C GLU A 40 9.48 -7.28 17.12
N TYR A 41 10.07 -6.14 16.73
CA TYR A 41 10.31 -5.01 17.63
C TYR A 41 9.01 -4.40 18.19
N ALA A 42 7.94 -4.41 17.37
CA ALA A 42 6.60 -4.01 17.81
C ALA A 42 5.90 -5.06 18.71
N GLY A 43 6.50 -6.23 18.90
CA GLY A 43 6.00 -7.32 19.75
C GLY A 43 5.02 -8.25 19.06
N TYR A 44 5.15 -8.41 17.74
CA TYR A 44 4.39 -9.39 16.96
C TYR A 44 5.17 -10.69 16.78
N ASP A 45 4.45 -11.81 16.86
CA ASP A 45 4.90 -13.11 16.41
C ASP A 45 4.72 -13.23 14.90
N LEU A 46 5.66 -13.88 14.23
CA LEU A 46 5.66 -14.09 12.77
C LEU A 46 5.49 -15.57 12.44
N PRO A 47 4.26 -16.13 12.59
CA PRO A 47 4.01 -17.52 12.23
C PRO A 47 4.23 -17.77 10.74
N GLN A 48 4.40 -19.05 10.37
CA GLN A 48 4.44 -19.44 8.98
C GLN A 48 3.11 -19.07 8.29
N PRO A 49 3.13 -18.36 7.15
CA PRO A 49 1.93 -18.04 6.41
C PRO A 49 1.17 -19.30 5.97
N VAL A 50 -0.15 -19.24 6.08
CA VAL A 50 -1.07 -20.25 5.55
C VAL A 50 -2.00 -19.61 4.53
N PRO A 51 -2.50 -20.36 3.53
CA PRO A 51 -3.43 -19.82 2.55
C PRO A 51 -4.68 -19.21 3.20
N VAL A 52 -5.10 -18.06 2.70
CA VAL A 52 -6.35 -17.38 3.05
C VAL A 52 -7.22 -17.32 1.80
N GLY A 53 -8.15 -18.27 1.69
CA GLY A 53 -8.91 -18.48 0.45
C GLY A 53 -7.96 -18.86 -0.69
N PHE A 54 -7.88 -18.00 -1.71
CA PHE A 54 -7.02 -18.19 -2.89
C PHE A 54 -5.70 -17.41 -2.83
N MET A 55 -5.41 -16.72 -1.72
CA MET A 55 -4.21 -15.91 -1.55
C MET A 55 -3.25 -16.58 -0.57
N MET A 56 -1.95 -16.59 -0.89
CA MET A 56 -0.89 -16.97 0.04
C MET A 56 -0.18 -15.70 0.52
N PRO A 57 -0.27 -15.32 1.81
CA PRO A 57 0.41 -14.13 2.31
C PRO A 57 1.93 -14.28 2.24
N ASP A 58 2.63 -13.20 1.92
CA ASP A 58 4.10 -13.17 1.95
C ASP A 58 4.63 -13.18 3.40
N LEU A 59 3.87 -12.57 4.31
CA LEU A 59 4.11 -12.54 5.75
C LEU A 59 2.78 -12.46 6.51
N VAL A 60 2.73 -13.06 7.70
CA VAL A 60 1.63 -12.93 8.66
C VAL A 60 2.23 -12.45 9.97
N ALA A 61 1.60 -11.47 10.60
CA ALA A 61 1.98 -10.99 11.93
C ALA A 61 0.80 -11.15 12.89
N LEU A 62 1.06 -11.76 14.05
CA LEU A 62 0.08 -11.96 15.11
C LEU A 62 0.54 -11.33 16.40
N ARG A 63 -0.37 -10.68 17.09
CA ARG A 63 -0.16 -10.21 18.47
C ARG A 63 -1.44 -10.42 19.25
N SER A 64 -1.31 -10.89 20.48
CA SER A 64 -2.44 -11.00 21.40
C SER A 64 -2.21 -10.15 22.64
N GLU A 65 -3.23 -9.43 23.08
CA GLU A 65 -3.21 -8.58 24.27
C GLU A 65 -4.52 -8.75 25.03
N GLY A 66 -4.48 -9.49 26.14
CA GLY A 66 -5.69 -9.92 26.85
C GLY A 66 -6.62 -10.70 25.92
N ASN A 67 -7.85 -10.19 25.74
CA ASN A 67 -8.85 -10.79 24.85
C ASN A 67 -8.81 -10.24 23.42
N ARG A 68 -7.90 -9.31 23.11
CA ARG A 68 -7.75 -8.76 21.76
C ARG A 68 -6.69 -9.55 21.00
N ARG A 69 -7.00 -9.87 19.76
CA ARG A 69 -6.07 -10.48 18.81
C ARG A 69 -5.93 -9.55 17.61
N PHE A 70 -4.71 -9.15 17.33
CA PHE A 70 -4.33 -8.38 16.16
C PHE A 70 -3.65 -9.32 15.17
N GLU A 71 -4.19 -9.37 13.97
CA GLU A 71 -3.65 -10.13 12.85
C GLU A 71 -3.46 -9.19 11.67
N VAL A 72 -2.28 -9.26 11.05
CA VAL A 72 -1.92 -8.47 9.87
C VAL A 72 -1.43 -9.42 8.79
N LEU A 73 -2.06 -9.35 7.62
CA LEU A 73 -1.69 -10.11 6.42
C LEU A 73 -0.97 -9.18 5.45
N PHE A 74 0.22 -9.58 5.01
CA PHE A 74 1.04 -8.79 4.12
C PHE A 74 1.15 -9.42 2.73
N VAL A 75 1.05 -8.57 1.72
CA VAL A 75 1.58 -8.82 0.37
C VAL A 75 2.74 -7.85 0.14
N LEU A 76 3.88 -8.34 -0.33
CA LEU A 76 5.09 -7.57 -0.57
C LEU A 76 5.24 -7.28 -2.06
N GLY A 77 5.35 -6.02 -2.46
CA GLY A 77 5.63 -5.62 -3.84
C GLY A 77 7.06 -5.10 -4.01
N GLU A 78 7.60 -5.15 -5.22
CA GLU A 78 8.95 -4.65 -5.54
C GLU A 78 8.97 -3.19 -6.00
N GLY A 79 7.79 -2.56 -6.04
CA GLY A 79 7.58 -1.19 -6.50
C GLY A 79 6.12 -0.93 -6.81
N ILE A 80 5.81 0.25 -7.31
CA ILE A 80 4.43 0.68 -7.58
C ILE A 80 3.73 -0.19 -8.63
N ASN A 81 4.49 -0.75 -9.58
CA ASN A 81 3.97 -1.68 -10.60
C ASN A 81 3.40 -2.97 -9.99
N SER A 82 3.77 -3.32 -8.76
CA SER A 82 3.20 -4.47 -8.04
C SER A 82 1.89 -4.13 -7.31
N ALA A 83 1.49 -2.86 -7.25
CA ALA A 83 0.44 -2.41 -6.33
C ALA A 83 -0.94 -2.94 -6.68
N VAL A 84 -1.37 -2.86 -7.94
CA VAL A 84 -2.68 -3.37 -8.39
C VAL A 84 -2.81 -4.86 -8.09
N ARG A 85 -1.78 -5.64 -8.44
CA ARG A 85 -1.75 -7.07 -8.14
C ARG A 85 -1.82 -7.32 -6.63
N GLY A 86 -1.05 -6.58 -5.84
CA GLY A 86 -1.01 -6.74 -4.39
C GLY A 86 -2.35 -6.43 -3.72
N PHE A 87 -2.99 -5.32 -4.09
CA PHE A 87 -4.32 -4.99 -3.57
C PHE A 87 -5.39 -5.98 -4.00
N ARG A 88 -5.32 -6.52 -5.22
CA ARG A 88 -6.22 -7.59 -5.67
C ARG A 88 -6.07 -8.85 -4.81
N GLU A 89 -4.85 -9.24 -4.48
CA GLU A 89 -4.58 -10.40 -3.61
C GLU A 89 -5.12 -10.16 -2.18
N LEU A 90 -4.93 -8.96 -1.64
CA LEU A 90 -5.46 -8.56 -0.33
C LEU A 90 -7.00 -8.51 -0.30
N ALA A 91 -7.62 -7.93 -1.32
CA ALA A 91 -9.07 -7.92 -1.46
C ALA A 91 -9.66 -9.33 -1.53
N ALA A 92 -8.99 -10.24 -2.26
CA ALA A 92 -9.37 -11.65 -2.29
C ALA A 92 -9.31 -12.30 -0.90
N ALA A 93 -8.25 -12.05 -0.12
CA ALA A 93 -8.17 -12.54 1.27
C ALA A 93 -9.25 -11.92 2.17
N LYS A 94 -9.55 -10.64 2.00
CA LYS A 94 -10.61 -9.93 2.75
C LYS A 94 -11.99 -10.53 2.51
N CYS A 95 -12.29 -11.05 1.33
CA CYS A 95 -13.56 -11.77 1.11
C CYS A 95 -13.76 -12.97 2.06
N PHE A 96 -12.68 -13.62 2.52
CA PHE A 96 -12.74 -14.78 3.41
C PHE A 96 -12.61 -14.40 4.89
N ARG A 97 -11.77 -13.43 5.21
CA ARG A 97 -11.45 -13.04 6.59
C ARG A 97 -12.20 -11.79 7.07
N LYS A 98 -12.87 -11.08 6.17
CA LYS A 98 -13.63 -9.84 6.44
C LYS A 98 -12.80 -8.86 7.26
N ASP A 99 -13.30 -8.36 8.38
CA ASP A 99 -12.60 -7.38 9.21
C ASP A 99 -11.84 -8.04 10.38
N ALA A 100 -11.56 -9.34 10.30
CA ALA A 100 -10.80 -10.06 11.34
C ALA A 100 -9.30 -9.74 11.30
N ALA A 101 -8.76 -9.35 10.14
CA ALA A 101 -7.35 -9.03 9.92
C ALA A 101 -7.17 -7.61 9.36
N ASP A 102 -5.97 -7.05 9.53
CA ASP A 102 -5.49 -5.92 8.75
C ASP A 102 -4.86 -6.45 7.45
N TYR A 103 -5.09 -5.76 6.33
CA TYR A 103 -4.62 -6.16 5.01
C TYR A 103 -3.66 -5.12 4.46
N VAL A 104 -2.39 -5.48 4.36
CA VAL A 104 -1.32 -4.52 4.10
C VAL A 104 -0.58 -4.89 2.82
N LEU A 105 -0.54 -3.95 1.88
CA LEU A 105 0.44 -3.96 0.81
C LEU A 105 1.70 -3.24 1.32
N ALA A 106 2.83 -3.94 1.36
CA ALA A 106 4.11 -3.33 1.71
C ALA A 106 4.96 -3.16 0.45
N LEU A 107 5.37 -1.94 0.15
CA LEU A 107 6.22 -1.57 -0.99
C LEU A 107 7.55 -0.98 -0.50
N PRO A 108 8.61 -0.96 -1.33
CA PRO A 108 9.77 -0.10 -1.08
C PRO A 108 9.36 1.38 -1.10
N PRO A 109 10.27 2.32 -0.78
CA PRO A 109 10.02 3.73 -1.06
C PRO A 109 9.76 3.93 -2.56
N VAL A 110 8.60 4.52 -2.88
CA VAL A 110 8.16 4.83 -4.24
C VAL A 110 8.26 6.34 -4.45
N SER A 111 8.52 6.76 -5.69
CA SER A 111 8.45 8.17 -6.09
C SER A 111 7.09 8.79 -5.74
N GLU A 112 7.10 9.96 -5.09
CA GLU A 112 5.88 10.70 -4.74
C GLU A 112 5.00 10.97 -5.98
N HIS A 113 5.64 11.28 -7.12
CA HIS A 113 4.94 11.49 -8.38
C HIS A 113 4.17 10.25 -8.84
N HIS A 114 4.80 9.06 -8.77
CA HIS A 114 4.13 7.81 -9.15
C HIS A 114 2.99 7.46 -8.18
N LEU A 115 3.17 7.71 -6.88
CA LEU A 115 2.09 7.53 -5.90
C LEU A 115 0.90 8.46 -6.18
N ILE A 116 1.14 9.72 -6.53
CA ILE A 116 0.08 10.68 -6.89
C ILE A 116 -0.64 10.21 -8.16
N GLU A 117 0.10 9.82 -9.21
CA GLU A 117 -0.51 9.30 -10.44
C GLU A 117 -1.39 8.08 -10.18
N PHE A 118 -0.87 7.12 -9.42
CA PHE A 118 -1.56 5.88 -9.06
C PHE A 118 -2.80 6.12 -8.20
N LEU A 119 -2.69 6.98 -7.18
CA LEU A 119 -3.76 7.13 -6.21
C LEU A 119 -4.90 8.03 -6.69
N ILE A 120 -4.61 9.09 -7.46
CA ILE A 120 -5.59 10.17 -7.71
C ILE A 120 -5.58 10.82 -9.10
N GLU A 121 -4.48 10.79 -9.86
CA GLU A 121 -4.47 11.52 -11.15
C GLU A 121 -4.82 10.65 -12.35
N LYS A 122 -4.33 9.41 -12.38
CA LYS A 122 -4.41 8.54 -13.58
C LYS A 122 -5.24 7.28 -13.34
N GLU A 123 -5.21 6.72 -12.14
CA GLU A 123 -5.87 5.42 -11.87
C GLU A 123 -6.88 5.43 -10.73
N ASP A 124 -6.93 6.50 -9.91
CA ASP A 124 -7.97 6.69 -8.88
C ASP A 124 -8.07 5.58 -7.82
N TRP A 125 -6.95 4.93 -7.48
CA TRP A 125 -6.94 3.85 -6.51
C TRP A 125 -7.20 4.26 -5.05
N PHE A 126 -7.18 5.56 -4.73
CA PHE A 126 -7.38 6.03 -3.36
C PHE A 126 -8.69 5.57 -2.72
N PHE A 127 -9.83 5.79 -3.39
CA PHE A 127 -11.14 5.40 -2.84
C PHE A 127 -11.32 3.89 -2.74
N PRO A 128 -11.02 3.09 -3.79
CA PRO A 128 -11.07 1.62 -3.68
C PRO A 128 -10.25 1.05 -2.52
N ILE A 129 -9.03 1.56 -2.28
CA ILE A 129 -8.20 1.14 -1.15
C ILE A 129 -8.87 1.48 0.18
N LYS A 130 -9.39 2.71 0.30
CA LYS A 130 -10.03 3.22 1.53
C LYS A 130 -11.32 2.48 1.85
N ASP A 131 -12.20 2.30 0.87
CA ASP A 131 -13.50 1.65 1.03
C ASP A 131 -13.37 0.18 1.43
N GLN A 132 -12.31 -0.48 0.96
CA GLN A 132 -11.98 -1.85 1.35
C GLN A 132 -11.16 -1.92 2.65
N GLN A 133 -10.85 -0.79 3.29
CA GLN A 133 -10.01 -0.70 4.49
C GLN A 133 -8.65 -1.42 4.31
N LEU A 134 -8.09 -1.35 3.10
CA LEU A 134 -6.76 -1.84 2.82
C LEU A 134 -5.72 -0.80 3.24
N GLN A 135 -4.51 -1.24 3.50
CA GLN A 135 -3.41 -0.39 3.94
C GLN A 135 -2.25 -0.44 2.95
N LEU A 136 -1.54 0.68 2.82
CA LEU A 136 -0.31 0.79 2.04
C LEU A 136 0.83 1.23 2.96
N TRP A 137 1.82 0.37 3.13
CA TRP A 137 3.01 0.67 3.93
C TRP A 137 4.23 0.79 3.03
N LEU A 138 5.10 1.74 3.37
CA LEU A 138 6.40 1.92 2.76
C LEU A 138 7.46 1.37 3.70
N VAL A 139 8.22 0.39 3.22
CA VAL A 139 9.31 -0.25 3.94
C VAL A 139 10.60 0.23 3.31
N ASN A 140 11.46 0.89 4.09
CA ASN A 140 12.77 1.36 3.64
C ASN A 140 13.87 0.48 4.25
N PRO A 141 14.43 -0.49 3.50
CA PRO A 141 15.48 -1.36 4.02
C PRO A 141 16.78 -0.65 4.36
N GLU A 142 17.15 0.38 3.60
CA GLU A 142 18.38 1.16 3.83
C GLU A 142 18.36 1.90 5.18
N ARG A 143 17.19 2.44 5.54
CA ARG A 143 17.02 3.20 6.79
C ARG A 143 16.50 2.35 7.94
N GLU A 144 16.19 1.08 7.69
CA GLU A 144 15.48 0.18 8.61
C GLU A 144 14.20 0.81 9.18
N LYS A 145 13.41 1.46 8.31
CA LYS A 145 12.19 2.19 8.69
C LYS A 145 10.97 1.64 7.99
N VAL A 146 9.83 1.66 8.69
CA VAL A 146 8.51 1.33 8.16
C VAL A 146 7.56 2.46 8.48
N ASP A 147 6.71 2.75 7.51
CA ASP A 147 5.83 3.91 7.51
C ASP A 147 4.48 3.52 6.88
N CYS A 148 3.37 3.89 7.52
CA CYS A 148 2.02 3.68 6.98
C CYS A 148 1.59 4.90 6.16
N LEU A 149 1.42 4.72 4.85
CA LEU A 149 1.06 5.78 3.91
C LEU A 149 -0.46 5.98 3.84
N LEU A 150 -1.21 4.87 3.69
CA LEU A 150 -2.67 4.88 3.60
C LEU A 150 -3.28 3.83 4.52
N GLY A 151 -4.46 4.16 5.04
CA GLY A 151 -5.13 3.37 6.08
C GLY A 151 -4.46 3.56 7.44
N TRP A 152 -4.87 2.73 8.40
CA TRP A 152 -4.22 2.66 9.71
C TRP A 152 -4.42 1.27 10.33
N PRO A 153 -3.40 0.71 11.00
CA PRO A 153 -3.54 -0.57 11.69
C PRO A 153 -4.55 -0.50 12.84
N ARG A 154 -5.26 -1.61 13.11
CA ARG A 154 -6.15 -1.71 14.27
C ARG A 154 -5.39 -1.74 15.59
N ASP A 155 -4.13 -2.17 15.57
CA ASP A 155 -3.26 -2.08 16.73
C ASP A 155 -2.71 -0.66 16.87
N ASP A 156 -3.34 0.06 17.77
CA ASP A 156 -3.05 1.43 18.15
C ASP A 156 -1.59 1.68 18.59
N ARG A 157 -0.82 0.65 18.94
CA ARG A 157 0.60 0.81 19.29
C ARG A 157 1.47 1.21 18.12
N PHE A 158 1.07 0.90 16.88
CA PHE A 158 1.84 1.29 15.69
C PHE A 158 2.08 2.80 15.59
N ARG A 159 1.26 3.61 16.27
CA ARG A 159 1.48 5.07 16.41
C ARG A 159 2.86 5.44 16.98
N HIS A 160 3.46 4.54 17.77
CA HIS A 160 4.76 4.75 18.41
C HIS A 160 5.93 4.16 17.63
N TYR A 161 5.64 3.32 16.62
CA TYR A 161 6.65 2.58 15.86
C TYR A 161 6.87 3.14 14.46
N PHE A 162 5.82 3.66 13.80
CA PHE A 162 5.99 4.28 12.50
C PHE A 162 6.86 5.52 12.57
N SER A 163 7.67 5.72 11.53
CA SER A 163 8.81 6.61 11.60
C SER A 163 8.47 8.09 11.40
N ASN A 164 7.35 8.43 10.73
CA ASN A 164 7.23 9.77 10.16
C ASN A 164 5.87 10.49 10.31
N PRO A 165 5.82 11.66 10.99
CA PRO A 165 4.66 12.55 11.00
C PRO A 165 4.42 13.27 9.67
N ARG A 166 5.40 13.35 8.74
CA ARG A 166 5.22 14.01 7.43
C ARG A 166 4.30 13.24 6.48
N LEU A 167 4.14 11.94 6.68
CA LEU A 167 3.21 11.12 5.91
C LEU A 167 1.75 11.44 6.21
N ALA A 168 1.45 11.92 7.42
CA ALA A 168 0.11 12.44 7.73
C ALA A 168 -0.25 13.64 6.83
N GLY A 169 0.73 14.49 6.51
CA GLY A 169 0.57 15.60 5.56
C GLY A 169 0.34 15.12 4.13
N PHE A 170 1.07 14.11 3.68
CA PHE A 170 0.88 13.52 2.35
C PHE A 170 -0.49 12.80 2.23
N ALA A 171 -0.87 11.98 3.21
CA ALA A 171 -2.17 11.32 3.22
C ALA A 171 -3.33 12.34 3.23
N GLY A 172 -3.20 13.43 3.99
CA GLY A 172 -4.15 14.55 3.97
C GLY A 172 -4.21 15.26 2.63
N TYR A 173 -3.06 15.50 1.98
CA TYR A 173 -3.00 16.07 0.64
C TYR A 173 -3.71 15.18 -0.39
N ILE A 174 -3.42 13.87 -0.41
CA ILE A 174 -4.05 12.89 -1.31
C ILE A 174 -5.57 12.86 -1.08
N ALA A 175 -6.01 12.80 0.18
CA ALA A 175 -7.44 12.77 0.51
C ALA A 175 -8.19 14.02 0.04
N ASN A 176 -7.59 15.21 0.24
CA ASN A 176 -8.15 16.47 -0.24
C ASN A 176 -8.23 16.49 -1.76
N LYS A 177 -7.16 16.09 -2.46
CA LYS A 177 -7.13 16.05 -3.92
C LYS A 177 -8.11 15.05 -4.53
N ALA A 178 -8.22 13.86 -3.95
CA ALA A 178 -9.21 12.86 -4.36
C ALA A 178 -10.64 13.40 -4.23
N THR A 179 -10.93 14.10 -3.11
CA THR A 179 -12.23 14.71 -2.86
C THR A 179 -12.51 15.86 -3.82
N GLU A 180 -11.53 16.75 -4.06
CA GLU A 180 -11.64 17.84 -5.04
C GLU A 180 -11.94 17.31 -6.45
N LYS A 181 -11.31 16.20 -6.85
CA LYS A 181 -11.54 15.56 -8.14
C LYS A 181 -12.96 15.00 -8.23
N LEU A 182 -13.40 14.22 -7.25
CA LEU A 182 -14.75 13.65 -7.19
C LEU A 182 -15.84 14.74 -7.22
N LEU A 183 -15.67 15.82 -6.44
CA LEU A 183 -16.63 16.92 -6.43
C LEU A 183 -16.72 17.64 -7.78
N LYS A 184 -15.59 17.77 -8.50
CA LYS A 184 -15.59 18.33 -9.87
C LYS A 184 -16.27 17.42 -10.88
N GLU A 185 -16.13 16.10 -10.73
CA GLU A 185 -16.75 15.11 -11.61
C GLU A 185 -18.26 14.98 -11.36
N GLU A 186 -18.71 15.05 -10.10
CA GLU A 186 -20.12 14.91 -9.72
C GLU A 186 -20.93 16.21 -9.82
N PHE A 187 -20.31 17.36 -9.53
CA PHE A 187 -21.00 18.65 -9.36
C PHE A 187 -20.34 19.82 -10.14
N GLY A 188 -19.33 19.54 -10.96
CA GLY A 188 -18.76 20.54 -11.85
C GLY A 188 -19.76 20.96 -12.95
N PRO A 189 -19.63 22.17 -13.50
CA PRO A 189 -20.42 22.61 -14.65
C PRO A 189 -20.21 21.71 -15.88
#